data_AF-A0A6H2A2C4-F1
#
_entry.id   AF-A0A6H2A2C4-F1
#
_cell.length_a   1.000
_cell.length_b   1.000
_cell.length_c   1.000
_cell.angle_alpha   90.00
_cell.angle_beta   90.00
_cell.angle_gamma   90.00
#
_symmetry.space_group_name_H-M   'P 1'
#
loop_
_entity.id
_entity.type
_entity.pdbx_description
1 polymer ?
#
loop_
_entity_poly.entity_id
_entity_poly.type
_entity_poly.pdbx_seq_one_letter_code
_entity_poly.pdbx_strand_id
1 'polypeptide(L)' 'MAKDYEVLKIMETVRMADLGGIEKYYRHTIRTKGGTVLSVDISEADFTEDRAAPILAARALNADKILKL' A
#
# COMPACT_ATOMS: atom_id res chain seq x y z
N MET A 1 -12.00 -11.92 -9.22
CA MET A 1 -11.77 -11.99 -7.75
C MET A 1 -12.20 -10.67 -7.16
N ALA A 2 -13.10 -10.67 -6.18
CA ALA A 2 -13.54 -9.42 -5.55
C ALA A 2 -12.33 -8.76 -4.89
N LYS A 3 -11.91 -7.59 -5.36
CA LYS A 3 -10.77 -6.89 -4.77
C LYS A 3 -11.15 -6.55 -3.32
N ASP A 4 -10.37 -7.02 -2.35
CA ASP A 4 -10.58 -6.74 -0.91
C ASP A 4 -10.33 -5.26 -0.54
N TYR A 5 -9.91 -4.47 -1.52
CA TYR A 5 -9.62 -3.06 -1.42
C TYR A 5 -9.84 -2.33 -2.75
N GLU A 6 -10.08 -1.04 -2.65
CA GLU A 6 -10.14 -0.07 -3.74
C GLU A 6 -8.93 0.87 -3.63
N VAL A 7 -8.22 1.11 -4.72
CA VAL A 7 -7.10 2.08 -4.73
C VAL A 7 -7.68 3.47 -4.99
N LEU A 8 -7.51 4.39 -4.04
CA LEU A 8 -8.01 5.76 -4.12
C LEU A 8 -6.97 6.72 -4.70
N LYS A 9 -5.70 6.55 -4.31
CA LYS A 9 -4.61 7.45 -4.69
C LYS A 9 -3.28 6.71 -4.72
N ILE A 10 -2.43 7.07 -5.68
CA ILE A 10 -1.03 6.65 -5.70
C ILE A 10 -0.19 7.92 -5.75
N MET A 11 0.81 8.01 -4.86
CA MET A 11 1.77 9.11 -4.84
C MET A 11 3.18 8.57 -4.88
N GLU A 12 4.00 9.09 -5.78
CA GLU A 12 5.44 8.86 -5.72
C GLU A 12 6.03 9.72 -4.60
N THR A 13 6.83 9.10 -3.74
CA THR A 13 7.54 9.73 -2.64
C THR A 13 8.99 9.34 -2.73
N VAL A 14 9.86 10.34 -2.58
CA VAL A 14 11.30 10.14 -2.61
C VAL A 14 11.83 10.35 -1.21
N ARG A 15 12.57 9.39 -0.68
CA ARG A 15 13.22 9.47 0.63
C ARG A 15 14.73 9.37 0.44
N MET A 16 15.47 10.23 1.14
CA MET A 16 16.91 10.08 1.25
C MET A 16 17.21 8.91 2.19
N ALA A 17 17.95 7.92 1.68
CA ALA A 17 18.54 6.87 2.50
C ALA A 17 19.76 7.38 3.24
N ASP A 18 20.05 6.81 4.41
CA ASP A 18 21.10 7.27 5.33
C ASP A 18 22.53 7.28 4.73
N LEU A 19 22.76 6.56 3.62
CA LEU A 19 24.03 6.49 2.90
C LEU A 19 24.10 7.44 1.69
N GLY A 20 23.17 8.38 1.55
CA GLY A 20 23.12 9.33 0.43
C GLY A 20 22.47 8.78 -0.84
N GLY A 21 21.82 7.61 -0.76
CA GLY A 21 21.00 7.05 -1.83
C GLY A 21 19.62 7.70 -1.89
N ILE A 22 19.05 7.78 -3.10
CA ILE A 22 17.66 8.19 -3.29
C ILE A 22 16.81 6.92 -3.37
N GLU A 23 15.91 6.72 -2.41
CA GLU A 23 14.94 5.63 -2.45
C GLU A 23 13.57 6.17 -2.88
N LYS A 24 13.01 5.57 -3.92
CA LYS A 24 11.65 5.87 -4.37
C LYS A 24 10.66 4.89 -3.76
N TYR A 25 9.55 5.43 -3.29
CA TYR A 25 8.43 4.69 -2.73
C TYR A 25 7.13 5.18 -3.37
N TYR A 26 6.22 4.26 -3.66
CA TYR A 26 4.88 4.53 -4.15
C TYR A 26 3.88 4.33 -3.01
N ARG A 27 3.40 5.43 -2.46
CA ARG A 27 2.36 5.44 -1.43
C ARG A 27 1.00 5.21 -2.06
N HIS A 28 0.42 4.05 -1.77
CA HIS A 28 -0.93 3.66 -2.19
C HIS A 28 -1.90 3.96 -1.06
N THR A 29 -2.80 4.90 -1.27
CA THR A 29 -3.98 5.06 -0.43
C THR A 29 -5.05 4.11 -0.92
N ILE A 30 -5.44 3.16 -0.07
CA ILE A 30 -6.47 2.17 -0.36
C ILE A 30 -7.62 2.27 0.63
N ARG A 31 -8.83 2.01 0.16
CA ARG A 31 -10.02 1.79 0.97
C ARG A 31 -10.30 0.30 1.03
N THR A 32 -10.37 -0.27 2.22
CA THR A 32 -10.72 -1.68 2.41
C THR A 32 -12.19 -1.93 2.20
N LYS A 33 -12.58 -3.20 2.05
CA LYS A 33 -13.99 -3.61 2.01
C LYS A 33 -14.74 -3.22 3.31
N GLY A 34 -14.07 -3.20 4.45
CA GLY A 34 -14.62 -2.71 5.72
C GLY A 34 -14.79 -1.18 5.80
N GLY A 35 -14.37 -0.42 4.79
CA GLY A 35 -14.48 1.04 4.75
C GLY A 35 -13.28 1.79 5.36
N THR A 36 -12.26 1.07 5.81
CA THR A 36 -11.04 1.65 6.37
C THR A 36 -10.18 2.25 5.27
N VAL A 37 -9.69 3.48 5.46
CA VAL A 37 -8.72 4.09 4.55
C VAL A 37 -7.33 4.00 5.18
N LEU A 38 -6.38 3.39 4.46
CA LEU A 38 -4.98 3.32 4.88
C LEU A 38 -4.04 3.67 3.74
N SER A 39 -2.83 4.12 4.10
CA SER A 39 -1.75 4.37 3.15
C SER A 39 -0.67 3.31 3.32
N VAL A 40 -0.28 2.67 2.22
CA VAL A 40 0.74 1.63 2.17
C VAL A 40 1.87 2.11 1.28
N ASP A 41 3.06 2.20 1.85
CA ASP A 41 4.27 2.54 1.10
C ASP A 41 4.85 1.27 0.46
N ILE A 42 4.97 1.28 -0.86
CA ILE A 42 5.56 0.18 -1.65
C ILE A 42 6.88 0.67 -2.24
N SER A 43 7.95 -0.09 -2.10
CA SER A 43 9.25 0.26 -2.70
C SER A 43 9.16 0.28 -4.24
N GLU A 44 10.00 1.05 -4.93
CA GLU A 44 10.08 0.99 -6.40
C GLU A 44 10.35 -0.44 -6.92
N ALA A 45 11.14 -1.23 -6.18
CA ALA A 45 11.45 -2.62 -6.52
C ALA A 45 10.22 -3.55 -6.46
N ASP A 46 9.20 -3.19 -5.67
CA ASP A 46 7.97 -3.96 -5.49
C ASP A 46 6.75 -3.32 -6.18
N PHE A 47 6.96 -2.21 -6.91
CA PHE A 47 5.93 -1.51 -7.68
C PHE A 47 5.62 -2.20 -9.01
N THR A 48 5.24 -3.48 -8.93
CA THR A 48 4.72 -4.28 -10.04
C THR A 48 3.37 -4.85 -9.65
N GLU A 49 2.47 -5.09 -10.60
CA GLU A 49 1.12 -5.59 -10.30
C GLU A 49 1.16 -6.89 -9.49
N ASP A 50 2.05 -7.82 -9.86
CA ASP A 50 2.22 -9.13 -9.21
C ASP A 50 2.71 -9.06 -7.76
N ARG A 51 3.46 -8.01 -7.40
CA ARG A 51 4.00 -7.83 -6.03
C ARG A 51 3.17 -6.87 -5.20
N ALA A 52 2.70 -5.77 -5.79
CA ALA A 52 1.92 -4.76 -5.09
C ALA A 52 0.53 -5.29 -4.72
N ALA A 53 -0.13 -6.05 -5.60
CA ALA A 53 -1.46 -6.58 -5.34
C ALA A 53 -1.55 -7.45 -4.06
N PRO A 54 -0.69 -8.47 -3.85
CA PRO A 54 -0.73 -9.25 -2.61
C PRO A 54 -0.34 -8.43 -1.37
N ILE A 55 0.57 -7.44 -1.48
CA ILE A 55 0.92 -6.55 -0.37
C ILE A 55 -0.30 -5.71 0.05
N LEU A 56 -0.98 -5.08 -0.90
CA LEU A 56 -2.15 -4.26 -0.63
C LEU A 56 -3.32 -5.09 -0.09
N ALA A 57 -3.56 -6.28 -0.64
CA ALA A 57 -4.58 -7.21 -0.14
C ALA A 57 -4.33 -7.60 1.32
N ALA A 58 -3.09 -8.00 1.65
CA ALA A 58 -2.72 -8.39 3.01
C ALA A 58 -2.89 -7.23 4.00
N ARG A 59 -2.50 -6.00 3.59
CA ARG A 59 -2.66 -4.80 4.43
C ARG A 59 -4.13 -4.43 4.64
N ALA A 60 -4.96 -4.54 3.60
CA ALA A 60 -6.39 -4.30 3.69
C ALA A 60 -7.09 -5.28 4.63
N LEU A 61 -6.80 -6.59 4.49
CA LEU A 61 -7.34 -7.62 5.36
C LEU A 61 -6.93 -7.42 6.82
N ASN A 62 -5.67 -7.03 7.07
CA ASN A 62 -5.19 -6.76 8.42
C ASN A 62 -5.86 -5.53 9.02
N ALA A 63 -6.03 -4.45 8.25
CA ALA A 63 -6.72 -3.25 8.72
C ALA A 63 -8.18 -3.55 9.11
N ASP A 64 -8.89 -4.32 8.29
CA ASP A 64 -10.27 -4.73 8.59
C ASP A 64 -10.35 -5.65 9.82
N LYS A 65 -9.35 -6.49 10.08
CA LYS A 65 -9.27 -7.30 11.30
C LYS A 65 -9.03 -6.45 12.55
N ILE A 66 -8.20 -5.41 12.45
CA ILE A 66 -7.89 -4.51 13.58
C ILE A 66 -9.11 -3.66 13.95
N LEU A 67 -9.85 -3.16 12.95
CA LEU A 67 -11.01 -2.29 13.16
C LEU A 67 -12.31 -3.02 13.51
N LYS A 68 -12.39 -4.34 13.29
CA LYS A 68 -13.51 -5.20 13.71
C LYS A 68 -13.58 -5.49 15.23
N LEU A 69 -13.05 -4.60 16.06
CA LEU A 69 -13.26 -4.62 17.51
C LEU A 69 -14.72 -4.28 17.86
#